data_AF-O68566-F1
#
_entry.id   AF-O68566-F1
#
_cell.length_a   1.000
_cell.length_b   1.000
_cell.length_c   1.000
_cell.angle_alpha   90.00
_cell.angle_beta   90.00
_cell.angle_gamma   90.00
#
_symmetry.space_group_name_H-M   'P 1'
#
loop_
_entity.id
_entity.type
_entity.pdbx_description
1 polymer ?
#
loop_
_entity_poly.entity_id
_entity_poly.type
_entity_poly.pdbx_seq_one_letter_code
_entity_poly.pdbx_strand_id
1 'polypeptide(L)'
;MTTPNKINFPPPKLQIDFAFALKRFRAVYLQSALLETVRDMDIAELDRQLSKYVPPADLATLAQYGLRAELLFAVPAVLEANPHLLGYYRLLMGYSQKEFYGRDKGFGVGCFKSMEEKGKAGKAAVADLHDLCVAFCATASALLAGVGPLRVSRELLDDLTLLTVGPQLRGGANNQRGADGIVLVFEIIREIVAHAAAEVRESAIEVNSATGRPVLIEFAPDPDIIIREEMENQHYRNVVAIEVKSGTDVSNIHNRIGEAEKSHQKARQRGFTECWTVVNVGRLDMVKARSESPSTDRFYSLTALSLRAGDEYADFRRRVLSLTAIPARPANP
;
A
#
# COMPACT_ATOMS: atom_id res chain seq x y z
N MET A 1 -40.55 -25.63 4.74
CA MET A 1 -39.15 -25.39 4.34
C MET A 1 -39.03 -23.91 4.01
N THR A 2 -38.44 -23.13 4.90
CA THR A 2 -38.23 -21.69 4.71
C THR A 2 -37.23 -21.48 3.58
N THR A 3 -37.67 -20.81 2.52
CA THR A 3 -36.83 -20.31 1.44
C THR A 3 -35.66 -19.52 2.03
N PRO A 4 -34.40 -19.82 1.67
CA PRO A 4 -33.27 -19.06 2.18
C PRO A 4 -33.41 -17.60 1.73
N ASN A 5 -33.18 -16.68 2.67
CA ASN A 5 -33.28 -15.25 2.44
C ASN A 5 -32.46 -14.84 1.20
N LYS A 6 -33.11 -14.12 0.29
CA LYS A 6 -32.57 -13.68 -1.01
C LYS A 6 -31.46 -12.62 -0.89
N ILE A 7 -31.24 -12.11 0.33
CA ILE A 7 -30.24 -11.10 0.66
C ILE A 7 -29.16 -11.79 1.50
N ASN A 8 -27.95 -11.88 0.95
CA ASN A 8 -26.78 -12.43 1.62
C ASN A 8 -25.65 -11.39 1.57
N PHE A 9 -25.20 -10.93 2.73
CA PHE A 9 -24.04 -10.04 2.82
C PHE A 9 -22.76 -10.88 2.94
N PRO A 10 -21.69 -10.54 2.21
CA PRO A 10 -20.41 -11.20 2.42
C PRO A 10 -19.87 -10.90 3.83
N PRO A 11 -19.01 -11.76 4.39
CA PRO A 11 -18.36 -11.49 5.67
C PRO A 11 -17.61 -10.14 5.65
N PRO A 12 -17.65 -9.34 6.74
CA PRO A 12 -17.05 -8.00 6.79
C PRO A 12 -15.53 -8.07 7.05
N LYS A 13 -14.80 -8.91 6.31
CA LYS A 13 -13.37 -9.19 6.50
C LYS A 13 -12.52 -7.91 6.59
N LEU A 14 -12.77 -6.96 5.68
CA LEU A 14 -12.06 -5.68 5.67
C LEU A 14 -12.21 -4.90 6.98
N GLN A 15 -13.41 -4.88 7.55
CA GLN A 15 -13.67 -4.16 8.80
C GLN A 15 -13.03 -4.86 10.00
N ILE A 16 -13.01 -6.19 10.00
CA ILE A 16 -12.32 -7.00 11.00
C ILE A 16 -10.81 -6.73 10.95
N ASP A 17 -10.22 -6.73 9.76
CA ASP A 17 -8.80 -6.46 9.56
C ASP A 17 -8.43 -5.03 10.00
N PHE A 18 -9.29 -4.05 9.70
CA PHE A 18 -9.13 -2.67 10.19
C PHE A 18 -9.21 -2.57 11.71
N ALA A 19 -10.09 -3.31 12.38
CA ALA A 19 -10.16 -3.31 13.83
C ALA A 19 -8.86 -3.81 14.46
N PHE A 20 -8.28 -4.90 13.93
CA PHE A 20 -6.97 -5.39 14.39
C PHE A 20 -5.84 -4.42 14.08
N ALA A 21 -5.83 -3.84 12.87
CA ALA A 21 -4.83 -2.85 12.49
C ALA A 21 -4.90 -1.62 13.39
N LEU A 22 -6.09 -1.07 13.63
CA LEU A 22 -6.32 0.07 14.50
C LEU A 22 -5.88 -0.22 15.94
N LYS A 23 -6.15 -1.42 16.47
CA LYS A 23 -5.68 -1.82 17.81
C LYS A 23 -4.16 -1.76 17.92
N ARG A 24 -3.43 -2.27 16.92
CA ARG A 24 -1.96 -2.15 16.88
C ARG A 24 -1.51 -0.71 16.73
N PHE A 25 -2.19 0.04 15.88
CA PHE A 25 -1.89 1.45 15.60
C PHE A 25 -2.04 2.32 16.85
N ARG A 26 -3.06 2.05 17.68
CA ARG A 26 -3.29 2.74 18.97
C ARG A 26 -2.12 2.61 19.93
N ALA A 27 -1.49 1.44 19.97
CA ALA A 27 -0.37 1.15 20.86
C ALA A 27 0.94 1.83 20.45
N VAL A 28 1.05 2.35 19.22
CA VAL A 28 2.32 2.88 18.70
C VAL A 28 2.21 4.36 18.32
N TYR A 29 1.11 4.77 17.71
CA TYR A 29 1.00 6.06 17.01
C TYR A 29 -0.15 6.94 17.48
N LEU A 30 -0.99 6.49 18.41
CA LEU A 30 -2.15 7.27 18.85
C LEU A 30 -2.03 7.67 20.32
N GLN A 31 -3.05 8.37 20.79
CA GLN A 31 -3.06 9.02 22.10
C GLN A 31 -2.74 8.08 23.27
N SER A 32 -3.09 6.79 23.19
CA SER A 32 -2.70 5.79 24.21
C SER A 32 -1.18 5.68 24.34
N ALA A 33 -0.45 5.60 23.22
CA ALA A 33 1.00 5.53 23.21
C ALA A 33 1.63 6.81 23.78
N LEU A 34 1.06 7.98 23.47
CA LEU A 34 1.51 9.26 24.03
C LEU A 34 1.38 9.27 25.55
N LEU A 35 0.21 8.89 26.08
CA LEU A 35 -0.05 8.91 27.52
C LEU A 35 0.80 7.89 28.27
N GLU A 36 1.03 6.70 27.70
CA GLU A 36 1.95 5.71 28.26
C GLU A 36 3.39 6.24 28.27
N THR A 37 3.82 6.93 27.22
CA THR A 37 5.16 7.56 27.16
C THR A 37 5.29 8.63 28.25
N VAL A 38 4.32 9.56 28.33
CA VAL A 38 4.33 10.67 29.29
C VAL A 38 4.32 10.19 30.74
N ARG A 39 3.65 9.08 31.04
CA ARG A 39 3.63 8.49 32.40
C ARG A 39 5.04 8.23 32.94
N ASP A 40 5.97 7.84 32.06
CA ASP A 40 7.31 7.42 32.43
C ASP A 40 8.37 8.53 32.20
N MET A 41 7.94 9.73 31.79
CA MET A 41 8.79 10.90 31.55
C MET A 41 8.97 11.78 32.81
N ASP A 42 10.03 12.58 32.82
CA ASP A 42 10.16 13.69 33.78
C ASP A 42 9.19 14.83 33.42
N ILE A 43 8.13 14.96 34.22
CA ILE A 43 7.08 15.95 34.02
C ILE A 43 7.61 17.39 34.16
N ALA A 44 8.58 17.63 35.04
CA ALA A 44 9.13 18.97 35.22
C ALA A 44 9.91 19.42 33.98
N GLU A 45 10.69 18.52 33.37
CA GLU A 45 11.39 18.79 32.12
C GLU A 45 10.40 18.95 30.95
N LEU A 46 9.37 18.10 30.88
CA LEU A 46 8.32 18.22 29.86
C LEU A 46 7.62 19.58 29.93
N ASP A 47 7.17 19.99 31.12
CA ASP A 47 6.47 21.27 31.32
C ASP A 47 7.39 22.47 31.01
N ARG A 48 8.70 22.36 31.30
CA ARG A 48 9.71 23.35 30.92
C ARG A 48 9.83 23.48 29.40
N GLN A 49 9.87 22.37 28.67
CA GLN A 49 9.91 22.41 27.21
C GLN A 49 8.60 22.95 26.63
N LEU A 50 7.45 22.51 27.11
CA LEU A 50 6.16 23.05 26.67
C LEU A 50 6.10 24.57 26.84
N SER A 51 6.55 25.09 27.98
CA SER A 51 6.64 26.53 28.23
C SER A 51 7.61 27.27 27.30
N LYS A 52 8.61 26.58 26.74
CA LYS A 52 9.58 27.14 25.78
C LYS A 52 9.03 27.16 24.35
N TYR A 53 8.34 26.10 23.91
CA TYR A 53 7.93 25.92 22.52
C TYR A 53 6.51 26.42 22.23
N VAL A 54 5.62 26.45 23.23
CA VAL A 54 4.19 26.72 23.05
C VAL A 54 3.85 28.15 23.48
N PRO A 55 3.06 28.91 22.70
CA PRO A 55 2.57 30.21 23.12
C PRO A 55 1.80 30.14 24.46
N PRO A 56 2.04 31.06 25.42
CA PRO A 56 1.35 31.02 26.72
C PRO A 56 -0.17 31.05 26.64
N ALA A 57 -0.73 31.73 25.63
CA ALA A 57 -2.18 31.78 25.40
C ALA A 57 -2.76 30.41 25.03
N ASP A 58 -2.02 29.59 24.29
CA ASP A 58 -2.46 28.25 23.89
C ASP A 58 -2.38 27.28 25.07
N LEU A 59 -1.34 27.40 25.90
CA LEU A 59 -1.24 26.66 27.16
C LEU A 59 -2.41 26.98 28.09
N ALA A 60 -2.76 28.27 28.23
CA ALA A 60 -3.91 28.70 29.02
C ALA A 60 -5.23 28.16 28.46
N THR A 61 -5.38 28.14 27.13
CA THR A 61 -6.56 27.60 26.46
C THR A 61 -6.72 26.10 26.71
N LEU A 62 -5.66 25.30 26.61
CA LEU A 62 -5.74 23.87 26.93
C LEU A 62 -6.00 23.62 28.42
N ALA A 63 -5.38 24.41 29.30
CA ALA A 63 -5.62 24.34 30.74
C ALA A 63 -7.08 24.67 31.11
N GLN A 64 -7.72 25.63 30.42
CA GLN A 64 -9.14 25.94 30.58
C GLN A 64 -10.03 24.71 30.33
N TYR A 65 -9.63 23.83 29.41
CA TYR A 65 -10.35 22.59 29.11
C TYR A 65 -9.88 21.39 29.95
N GLY A 66 -8.95 21.58 30.89
CA GLY A 66 -8.37 20.50 31.70
C GLY A 66 -7.48 19.55 30.90
N LEU A 67 -6.91 20.01 29.78
CA LEU A 67 -6.06 19.22 28.90
C LEU A 67 -4.58 19.52 29.14
N ARG A 68 -3.76 18.46 29.11
CA ARG A 68 -2.31 18.61 29.08
C ARG A 68 -1.84 19.01 27.67
N ALA A 69 -0.83 19.87 27.60
CA ALA A 69 -0.45 20.50 26.35
C ALA A 69 0.23 19.55 25.35
N GLU A 70 0.92 18.51 25.81
CA GLU A 70 1.55 17.54 24.93
C GLU A 70 0.57 16.68 24.12
N LEU A 71 -0.74 16.70 24.46
CA LEU A 71 -1.80 16.13 23.63
C LEU A 71 -1.92 16.83 22.27
N LEU A 72 -1.45 18.06 22.14
CA LEU A 72 -1.55 18.85 20.91
C LEU A 72 -0.20 19.32 20.41
N PHE A 73 0.72 19.67 21.32
CA PHE A 73 2.00 20.28 21.00
C PHE A 73 3.14 19.26 21.09
N ALA A 74 3.90 19.12 20.01
CA ALA A 74 5.11 18.29 19.97
C ALA A 74 6.30 19.06 20.53
N VAL A 75 7.02 18.45 21.46
CA VAL A 75 8.29 18.98 21.99
C VAL A 75 9.39 17.92 21.92
N PRO A 76 10.68 18.32 21.87
CA PRO A 76 11.78 17.37 21.73
C PRO A 76 11.76 16.24 22.75
N ALA A 77 11.50 16.54 24.03
CA ALA A 77 11.45 15.52 25.09
C ALA A 77 10.51 14.35 24.75
N VAL A 78 9.34 14.63 24.15
CA VAL A 78 8.37 13.60 23.78
C VAL A 78 8.89 12.75 22.61
N LEU A 79 9.43 13.40 21.58
CA LEU A 79 9.91 12.73 20.37
C LEU A 79 11.26 12.02 20.58
N GLU A 80 12.06 12.44 21.55
CA GLU A 80 13.28 11.75 22.00
C GLU A 80 12.93 10.53 22.84
N ALA A 81 11.97 10.65 23.77
CA ALA A 81 11.51 9.54 24.60
C ALA A 81 10.83 8.45 23.76
N ASN A 82 10.01 8.84 22.78
CA ASN A 82 9.36 7.90 21.87
C ASN A 82 9.25 8.48 20.44
N PRO A 83 10.23 8.18 19.57
CA PRO A 83 10.23 8.69 18.20
C PRO A 83 9.02 8.28 17.36
N HIS A 84 8.32 7.19 17.71
CA HIS A 84 7.10 6.79 17.00
C HIS A 84 5.97 7.83 17.14
N LEU A 85 5.98 8.65 18.20
CA LEU A 85 4.98 9.70 18.42
C LEU A 85 5.02 10.82 17.38
N LEU A 86 6.05 10.87 16.52
CA LEU A 86 5.99 11.69 15.32
C LEU A 86 4.75 11.35 14.47
N GLY A 87 4.39 10.06 14.40
CA GLY A 87 3.18 9.61 13.73
C GLY A 87 1.91 10.19 14.36
N TYR A 88 1.85 10.30 15.69
CA TYR A 88 0.71 10.91 16.40
C TYR A 88 0.47 12.34 15.96
N TYR A 89 1.50 13.20 16.08
CA TYR A 89 1.38 14.61 15.74
C TYR A 89 1.13 14.83 14.25
N ARG A 90 1.78 14.05 13.37
CA ARG A 90 1.50 14.10 11.92
C ARG A 90 0.03 13.81 11.62
N LEU A 91 -0.53 12.77 12.23
CA LEU A 91 -1.93 12.38 12.02
C LEU A 91 -2.88 13.41 12.61
N LEU A 92 -2.57 13.98 13.77
CA LEU A 92 -3.39 15.01 14.39
C LEU A 92 -3.50 16.26 13.51
N MET A 93 -2.43 16.62 12.80
CA MET A 93 -2.42 17.73 11.85
C MET A 93 -3.08 17.39 10.50
N GLY A 94 -3.55 16.15 10.30
CA GLY A 94 -4.23 15.74 9.08
C GLY A 94 -3.31 15.33 7.93
N TYR A 95 -2.00 15.26 8.14
CA TYR A 95 -1.03 15.07 7.06
C TYR A 95 -0.86 13.60 6.67
N SER A 96 -0.85 13.31 5.38
CA SER A 96 -0.48 11.98 4.88
C SER A 96 1.04 11.77 4.92
N GLN A 97 1.52 10.53 4.97
CA GLN A 97 2.97 10.27 4.88
C GLN A 97 3.60 10.77 3.57
N LYS A 98 2.86 10.74 2.45
CA LYS A 98 3.38 11.19 1.14
C LYS A 98 3.59 12.70 1.10
N GLU A 99 2.64 13.44 1.67
CA GLU A 99 2.71 14.90 1.80
C GLU A 99 3.77 15.30 2.83
N PHE A 100 3.80 14.64 3.99
CA PHE A 100 4.72 14.99 5.06
C PHE A 100 6.19 14.69 4.68
N TYR A 101 6.48 13.47 4.20
CA TYR A 101 7.86 13.03 3.91
C TYR A 101 8.32 13.22 2.46
N GLY A 102 7.47 13.75 1.58
CA GLY A 102 7.79 13.96 0.16
C GLY A 102 8.87 15.04 -0.03
N ARG A 103 9.79 14.81 -0.99
CA ARG A 103 10.88 15.77 -1.31
C ARG A 103 10.43 16.91 -2.23
N ASP A 104 9.75 16.61 -3.34
CA ASP A 104 9.44 17.64 -4.36
C ASP A 104 8.11 18.36 -4.13
N LYS A 105 7.13 17.67 -3.51
CA LYS A 105 5.76 18.16 -3.28
C LYS A 105 5.33 18.01 -1.81
N GLY A 106 6.27 17.71 -0.93
CA GLY A 106 6.03 17.53 0.49
C GLY A 106 6.75 18.58 1.33
N PHE A 107 6.71 18.44 2.65
CA PHE A 107 7.29 19.43 3.57
C PHE A 107 8.82 19.33 3.72
N GLY A 108 9.47 18.44 2.97
CA GLY A 108 10.93 18.30 3.01
C GLY A 108 11.47 17.60 4.27
N VAL A 109 10.62 17.13 5.18
CA VAL A 109 11.00 16.50 6.46
C VAL A 109 11.29 14.99 6.34
N GLY A 110 11.76 14.54 5.18
CA GLY A 110 12.01 13.12 4.88
C GLY A 110 13.06 12.45 5.78
N CYS A 111 13.99 13.23 6.36
CA CYS A 111 14.98 12.73 7.31
C CYS A 111 14.37 12.16 8.61
N PHE A 112 13.15 12.60 8.97
CA PHE A 112 12.44 12.15 10.17
C PHE A 112 11.64 10.86 9.97
N LYS A 113 11.51 10.36 8.74
CA LYS A 113 10.67 9.19 8.42
C LYS A 113 11.01 7.94 9.25
N SER A 114 12.28 7.74 9.60
CA SER A 114 12.70 6.61 10.44
C SER A 114 12.23 6.71 11.89
N MET A 115 11.92 7.91 12.39
CA MET A 115 11.36 8.08 13.74
C MET A 115 9.98 7.45 13.81
N GLU A 116 9.11 7.77 12.85
CA GLU A 116 7.79 7.15 12.76
C GLU A 116 7.90 5.65 12.43
N GLU A 117 8.60 5.24 11.38
CA GLU A 117 8.54 3.84 10.91
C GLU A 117 9.35 2.86 11.77
N LYS A 118 10.45 3.33 12.37
CA LYS A 118 11.44 2.45 13.03
C LYS A 118 11.73 2.83 14.48
N GLY A 119 11.13 3.89 15.00
CA GLY A 119 11.38 4.36 16.36
C GLY A 119 12.80 4.88 16.56
N LYS A 120 13.47 5.35 15.50
CA LYS A 120 14.88 5.77 15.54
C LYS A 120 15.10 7.11 14.87
N ALA A 121 15.75 8.02 15.57
CA ALA A 121 16.23 9.29 15.02
C ALA A 121 17.64 9.13 14.44
N GLY A 122 17.82 9.45 13.16
CA GLY A 122 19.13 9.54 12.53
C GLY A 122 19.84 10.87 12.87
N LYS A 123 21.13 10.98 12.58
CA LYS A 123 21.93 12.20 12.88
C LYS A 123 21.31 13.49 12.35
N ALA A 124 20.80 13.47 11.11
CA ALA A 124 20.12 14.62 10.50
C ALA A 124 18.81 14.96 11.24
N ALA A 125 17.99 13.97 11.56
CA ALA A 125 16.75 14.17 12.31
C ALA A 125 17.01 14.74 13.71
N VAL A 126 18.06 14.28 14.39
CA VAL A 126 18.45 14.82 15.71
C VAL A 126 18.87 16.29 15.60
N ALA A 127 19.64 16.66 14.58
CA ALA A 127 20.08 18.04 14.37
C ALA A 127 18.90 19.00 14.11
N ASP A 128 17.91 18.54 13.36
CA ASP A 128 16.77 19.38 12.93
C ASP A 128 15.55 19.25 13.86
N LEU A 129 15.64 18.47 14.95
CA LEU A 129 14.49 18.17 15.82
C LEU A 129 13.87 19.41 16.45
N HIS A 130 14.70 20.41 16.78
CA HIS A 130 14.25 21.70 17.29
C HIS A 130 13.30 22.38 16.30
N ASP A 131 13.74 22.53 15.05
CA ASP A 131 13.00 23.23 14.00
C ASP A 131 11.70 22.50 13.66
N LEU A 132 11.72 21.16 13.67
CA LEU A 132 10.53 20.35 13.52
C LEU A 132 9.49 20.64 14.61
N CYS A 133 9.91 20.70 15.88
CA CYS A 133 8.99 20.98 16.99
C CYS A 133 8.46 22.41 16.94
N VAL A 134 9.27 23.40 16.55
CA VAL A 134 8.81 24.78 16.33
C VAL A 134 7.73 24.83 15.25
N ALA A 135 7.95 24.16 14.12
CA ALA A 135 6.98 24.11 13.03
C ALA A 135 5.68 23.41 13.47
N PHE A 136 5.78 22.26 14.15
CA PHE A 136 4.61 21.57 14.68
C PHE A 136 3.84 22.43 15.67
N CYS A 137 4.51 23.11 16.60
CA CYS A 137 3.84 23.97 17.56
C CYS A 137 3.09 25.11 16.87
N ALA A 138 3.69 25.77 15.88
CA ALA A 138 3.03 26.81 15.11
C ALA A 138 1.77 26.30 14.38
N THR A 139 1.85 25.13 13.75
CA THR A 139 0.68 24.49 13.10
C THR A 139 -0.37 24.06 14.13
N ALA A 140 0.05 23.53 15.27
CA ALA A 140 -0.84 23.09 16.35
C ALA A 140 -1.59 24.28 16.97
N SER A 141 -0.97 25.45 17.10
CA SER A 141 -1.63 26.69 17.49
C SER A 141 -2.73 27.08 16.49
N ALA A 142 -2.45 26.97 15.18
CA ALA A 142 -3.44 27.23 14.15
C ALA A 142 -4.61 26.23 14.21
N LEU A 143 -4.33 24.95 14.48
CA LEU A 143 -5.36 23.94 14.71
C LEU A 143 -6.20 24.30 15.93
N LEU A 144 -5.58 24.63 17.07
CA LEU A 144 -6.26 25.01 18.31
C LEU A 144 -7.20 26.20 18.10
N ALA A 145 -6.74 27.23 17.40
CA ALA A 145 -7.55 28.40 17.07
C ALA A 145 -8.75 28.03 16.19
N GLY A 146 -8.55 27.13 15.22
CA GLY A 146 -9.62 26.68 14.32
C GLY A 146 -10.66 25.79 14.99
N VAL A 147 -10.26 24.91 15.90
CA VAL A 147 -11.18 23.99 16.60
C VAL A 147 -11.65 24.49 17.96
N GLY A 148 -11.07 25.57 18.48
CA GLY A 148 -11.41 26.17 19.77
C GLY A 148 -12.91 26.37 20.02
N PRO A 149 -13.69 26.89 19.04
CA PRO A 149 -15.15 27.04 19.18
C PRO A 149 -15.92 25.73 19.40
N LEU A 150 -15.34 24.57 19.06
CA LEU A 150 -15.96 23.26 19.22
C LEU A 150 -15.79 22.67 20.63
N ARG A 151 -15.13 23.39 21.55
CA ARG A 151 -14.69 22.92 22.86
C ARG A 151 -13.74 21.72 22.73
N VAL A 152 -12.45 22.01 22.76
CA VAL A 152 -11.41 20.98 22.62
C VAL A 152 -11.51 19.96 23.74
N SER A 153 -11.47 18.67 23.37
CA SER A 153 -11.47 17.55 24.29
C SER A 153 -10.45 16.50 23.86
N ARG A 154 -10.15 15.58 24.77
CA ARG A 154 -9.27 14.44 24.50
C ARG A 154 -9.82 13.56 23.37
N GLU A 155 -11.13 13.34 23.37
CA GLU A 155 -11.87 12.55 22.38
C GLU A 155 -11.83 13.22 21.02
N LEU A 156 -12.02 14.55 20.96
CA LEU A 156 -11.94 15.29 19.70
C LEU A 156 -10.55 15.12 19.05
N LEU A 157 -9.47 15.22 19.82
CA LEU A 157 -8.12 15.02 19.30
C LEU A 157 -7.89 13.57 18.83
N ASP A 158 -8.44 12.57 19.52
CA ASP A 158 -8.40 11.17 19.05
C ASP A 158 -9.19 11.02 17.74
N ASP A 159 -10.42 11.53 17.67
CA ASP A 159 -11.27 11.48 16.48
C ASP A 159 -10.61 12.13 15.26
N LEU A 160 -9.97 13.29 15.44
CA LEU A 160 -9.20 13.94 14.37
C LEU A 160 -8.08 13.04 13.85
N THR A 161 -7.32 12.39 14.72
CA THR A 161 -6.28 11.43 14.28
C THR A 161 -6.89 10.24 13.53
N LEU A 162 -8.05 9.72 13.96
CA LEU A 162 -8.72 8.60 13.31
C LEU A 162 -9.23 8.96 11.91
N LEU A 163 -9.69 10.19 11.70
CA LEU A 163 -10.09 10.70 10.38
C LEU A 163 -8.94 10.65 9.37
N THR A 164 -7.69 10.81 9.83
CA THR A 164 -6.49 10.71 8.98
C THR A 164 -5.98 9.28 8.84
N VAL A 165 -6.07 8.47 9.89
CA VAL A 165 -5.70 7.04 9.87
C VAL A 165 -6.59 6.23 8.94
N GLY A 166 -7.90 6.51 8.89
CA GLY A 166 -8.86 5.76 8.07
C GLY A 166 -8.46 5.64 6.59
N PRO A 167 -8.20 6.76 5.89
CA PRO A 167 -7.66 6.76 4.53
C PRO A 167 -6.32 6.02 4.40
N GLN A 168 -5.42 6.13 5.37
CA GLN A 168 -4.13 5.43 5.36
C GLN A 168 -4.31 3.90 5.42
N LEU A 169 -5.16 3.40 6.33
CA LEU A 169 -5.48 1.97 6.43
C LEU A 169 -6.19 1.46 5.17
N ARG A 170 -7.11 2.25 4.61
CA ARG A 170 -7.81 1.90 3.37
C ARG A 170 -6.86 1.86 2.17
N GLY A 171 -5.97 2.83 2.05
CA GLY A 171 -4.90 2.82 1.05
C GLY A 171 -4.00 1.60 1.19
N GLY A 172 -3.56 1.29 2.41
CA GLY A 172 -2.75 0.11 2.72
C GLY A 172 -3.44 -1.21 2.31
N ALA A 173 -4.71 -1.39 2.67
CA ALA A 173 -5.46 -2.59 2.28
C ALA A 173 -5.67 -2.71 0.76
N ASN A 174 -5.84 -1.60 0.06
CA ASN A 174 -5.93 -1.61 -1.41
C ASN A 174 -4.60 -2.00 -2.06
N ASN A 175 -3.47 -1.48 -1.54
CA ASN A 175 -2.14 -1.87 -2.02
C ASN A 175 -1.86 -3.35 -1.76
N GLN A 176 -2.19 -3.85 -0.56
CA GLN A 176 -2.03 -5.27 -0.22
C GLN A 176 -2.86 -6.15 -1.16
N ARG A 177 -4.12 -5.79 -1.43
CA ARG A 177 -4.96 -6.51 -2.40
C ARG A 177 -4.35 -6.53 -3.80
N GLY A 178 -3.72 -5.42 -4.22
CA GLY A 178 -2.96 -5.34 -5.47
C GLY A 178 -1.87 -6.41 -5.51
N ALA A 179 -0.98 -6.38 -4.50
CA ALA A 179 0.12 -7.32 -4.35
C ALA A 179 -0.33 -8.79 -4.27
N ASP A 180 -1.36 -9.09 -3.48
CA ASP A 180 -1.90 -10.44 -3.33
C ASP A 180 -2.40 -11.00 -4.67
N GLY A 181 -3.02 -10.16 -5.51
CA GLY A 181 -3.46 -10.59 -6.84
C GLY A 181 -2.31 -10.84 -7.81
N ILE A 182 -1.24 -10.02 -7.74
CA ILE A 182 -0.01 -10.24 -8.52
C ILE A 182 0.60 -11.60 -8.15
N VAL A 183 0.75 -11.86 -6.84
CA VAL A 183 1.26 -13.14 -6.33
C VAL A 183 0.38 -14.29 -6.77
N LEU A 184 -0.96 -14.17 -6.69
CA LEU A 184 -1.88 -15.22 -7.12
C LEU A 184 -1.72 -15.57 -8.61
N VAL A 185 -1.57 -14.57 -9.50
CA VAL A 185 -1.34 -14.82 -10.93
C VAL A 185 0.00 -15.51 -11.16
N PHE A 186 1.06 -15.08 -10.45
CA PHE A 186 2.38 -15.72 -10.54
C PHE A 186 2.33 -17.19 -10.06
N GLU A 187 1.62 -17.46 -8.97
CA GLU A 187 1.37 -18.80 -8.44
C GLU A 187 0.61 -19.69 -9.44
N ILE A 188 -0.39 -19.15 -10.12
CA ILE A 188 -1.10 -19.84 -11.20
C ILE A 188 -0.13 -20.23 -12.33
N ILE A 189 0.71 -19.30 -12.76
CA ILE A 189 1.71 -19.56 -13.81
C ILE A 189 2.70 -20.63 -13.34
N ARG A 190 3.17 -20.54 -12.08
CA ARG A 190 4.06 -21.53 -11.46
C ARG A 190 3.50 -22.93 -11.53
N GLU A 191 2.24 -23.11 -11.14
CA GLU A 191 1.56 -24.41 -11.20
C GLU A 191 1.44 -24.93 -12.64
N ILE A 192 1.19 -24.05 -13.62
CA ILE A 192 1.08 -24.42 -15.03
C ILE A 192 2.42 -24.96 -15.58
N VAL A 193 3.54 -24.36 -15.18
CA VAL A 193 4.87 -24.68 -15.71
C VAL A 193 5.70 -25.59 -14.80
N ALA A 194 5.18 -25.99 -13.64
CA ALA A 194 5.90 -26.72 -12.60
C ALA A 194 6.59 -28.00 -13.10
N HIS A 195 5.99 -28.70 -14.08
CA HIS A 195 6.56 -29.93 -14.64
C HIS A 195 7.80 -29.69 -15.53
N ALA A 196 8.11 -28.45 -15.88
CA ALA A 196 9.25 -28.05 -16.68
C ALA A 196 10.18 -27.07 -15.95
N ALA A 197 9.93 -26.80 -14.66
CA ALA A 197 10.74 -25.88 -13.87
C ALA A 197 12.15 -26.43 -13.63
N ALA A 198 13.16 -25.63 -13.98
CA ALA A 198 14.57 -25.90 -13.71
C ALA A 198 14.96 -25.33 -12.33
N GLU A 199 14.54 -24.10 -12.06
CA GLU A 199 14.75 -23.41 -10.78
C GLU A 199 13.52 -22.61 -10.40
N VAL A 200 13.17 -22.62 -9.11
CA VAL A 200 12.08 -21.82 -8.55
C VAL A 200 12.63 -20.97 -7.41
N ARG A 201 12.49 -19.66 -7.53
CA ARG A 201 12.78 -18.66 -6.52
C ARG A 201 11.48 -17.96 -6.11
N GLU A 202 11.53 -17.16 -5.06
CA GLU A 202 10.36 -16.40 -4.59
C GLU A 202 9.85 -15.41 -5.66
N SER A 203 10.76 -14.78 -6.41
CA SER A 203 10.44 -13.76 -7.40
C SER A 203 10.60 -14.17 -8.85
N ALA A 204 11.02 -15.42 -9.12
CA ALA A 204 11.34 -15.88 -10.46
C ALA A 204 11.21 -17.40 -10.61
N ILE A 205 10.85 -17.85 -11.80
CA ILE A 205 10.81 -19.26 -12.20
C ILE A 205 11.61 -19.37 -13.50
N GLU A 206 12.60 -20.24 -13.50
CA GLU A 206 13.32 -20.63 -14.71
C GLU A 206 12.77 -21.97 -15.20
N VAL A 207 12.41 -22.05 -16.47
CA VAL A 207 11.80 -23.22 -17.08
C VAL A 207 12.58 -23.68 -18.30
N ASN A 208 12.72 -24.98 -18.44
CA ASN A 208 13.33 -25.61 -19.61
C ASN A 208 12.30 -25.67 -20.74
N SER A 209 12.53 -24.90 -21.80
CA SER A 209 11.66 -24.93 -22.97
C SER A 209 12.04 -26.07 -23.92
N ALA A 210 11.10 -26.46 -24.79
CA ALA A 210 11.36 -27.43 -25.85
C ALA A 210 12.33 -26.91 -26.93
N THR A 211 12.64 -25.61 -26.95
CA THR A 211 13.65 -25.04 -27.86
C THR A 211 15.08 -25.26 -27.34
N GLY A 212 15.23 -25.78 -26.12
CA GLY A 212 16.52 -25.94 -25.45
C GLY A 212 17.05 -24.66 -24.81
N ARG A 213 16.30 -23.54 -24.91
CA ARG A 213 16.64 -22.26 -24.30
C ARG A 213 15.88 -22.06 -22.99
N PRO A 214 16.51 -21.47 -21.96
CA PRO A 214 15.81 -21.20 -20.72
C PRO A 214 14.81 -20.06 -20.92
N VAL A 215 13.65 -20.20 -20.29
CA VAL A 215 12.64 -19.15 -20.21
C VAL A 215 12.55 -18.69 -18.76
N LEU A 216 12.56 -17.38 -18.56
CA LEU A 216 12.49 -16.73 -17.28
C LEU A 216 11.12 -16.07 -17.10
N ILE A 217 10.44 -16.41 -16.00
CA ILE A 217 9.16 -15.83 -15.57
C ILE A 217 9.42 -15.13 -14.24
N GLU A 218 9.22 -13.82 -14.14
CA GLU A 218 9.60 -13.07 -12.94
C GLU A 218 8.66 -11.91 -12.63
N PHE A 219 8.64 -11.48 -11.37
CA PHE A 219 8.06 -10.19 -11.02
C PHE A 219 8.88 -9.06 -11.61
N ALA A 220 8.21 -8.02 -12.08
CA ALA A 220 8.83 -6.83 -12.64
C ALA A 220 8.13 -5.56 -12.13
N PRO A 221 8.84 -4.41 -12.13
CA PRO A 221 8.27 -3.15 -11.64
C PRO A 221 7.22 -2.54 -12.57
N ASP A 222 7.29 -2.83 -13.87
CA ASP A 222 6.38 -2.33 -14.91
C ASP A 222 6.66 -3.12 -16.22
N PRO A 223 5.76 -4.02 -16.67
CA PRO A 223 4.51 -4.50 -16.02
C PRO A 223 4.78 -5.53 -14.90
N ASP A 224 3.74 -5.87 -14.12
CA ASP A 224 3.85 -6.63 -12.86
C ASP A 224 4.56 -8.00 -12.97
N ILE A 225 4.30 -8.75 -14.06
CA ILE A 225 4.94 -10.04 -14.35
C ILE A 225 5.41 -10.04 -15.80
N ILE A 226 6.63 -10.53 -16.04
CA ILE A 226 7.18 -10.68 -17.39
C ILE A 226 7.66 -12.10 -17.66
N ILE A 227 7.55 -12.50 -18.93
CA ILE A 227 8.07 -13.77 -19.46
C ILE A 227 9.07 -13.45 -20.57
N ARG A 228 10.27 -14.00 -20.46
CA ARG A 228 11.39 -13.75 -21.40
C ARG A 228 12.07 -15.07 -21.76
N GLU A 229 12.44 -15.23 -23.03
CA GLU A 229 13.25 -16.36 -23.50
C GLU A 229 14.70 -15.89 -23.66
N GLU A 230 15.66 -16.61 -23.08
CA GLU A 230 17.07 -16.29 -23.28
C GLU A 230 17.55 -16.82 -24.63
N MET A 231 18.00 -15.93 -25.50
CA MET A 231 18.45 -16.27 -26.86
C MET A 231 19.94 -16.61 -26.87
N GLU A 232 20.73 -15.77 -26.22
CA GLU A 232 22.17 -15.90 -25.98
C GLU A 232 22.46 -15.37 -24.57
N ASN A 233 23.63 -15.64 -24.00
CA ASN A 233 23.95 -15.29 -22.61
C ASN A 233 23.60 -13.82 -22.30
N GLN A 234 22.67 -13.62 -21.36
CA GLN A 234 22.12 -12.31 -20.95
C GLN A 234 21.35 -11.52 -22.02
N HIS A 235 21.10 -12.11 -23.19
CA HIS A 235 20.29 -11.54 -24.25
C HIS A 235 18.90 -12.19 -24.29
N TYR A 236 17.89 -11.41 -23.94
CA TYR A 236 16.52 -11.89 -23.77
C TYR A 236 15.59 -11.40 -24.87
N ARG A 237 14.77 -12.31 -25.37
CA ARG A 237 13.57 -12.01 -26.14
C ARG A 237 12.40 -11.80 -25.19
N ASN A 238 11.77 -10.63 -25.25
CA ASN A 238 10.61 -10.29 -24.43
C ASN A 238 9.34 -10.92 -25.03
N VAL A 239 8.71 -11.85 -24.29
CA VAL A 239 7.59 -12.64 -24.83
C VAL A 239 6.26 -12.09 -24.33
N VAL A 240 6.02 -12.12 -23.02
CA VAL A 240 4.73 -11.73 -22.43
C VAL A 240 4.94 -10.71 -21.33
N ALA A 241 4.14 -9.65 -21.38
CA ALA A 241 3.97 -8.67 -20.33
C ALA A 241 2.58 -8.86 -19.70
N ILE A 242 2.49 -8.99 -18.38
CA ILE A 242 1.22 -9.18 -17.67
C ILE A 242 1.07 -8.11 -16.61
N GLU A 243 -0.01 -7.35 -16.69
CA GLU A 243 -0.42 -6.36 -15.70
C GLU A 243 -1.63 -6.88 -14.91
N VAL A 244 -1.61 -6.75 -13.58
CA VAL A 244 -2.66 -7.26 -12.69
C VAL A 244 -3.37 -6.12 -11.95
N LYS A 245 -4.68 -6.01 -12.18
CA LYS A 245 -5.57 -5.02 -11.56
C LYS A 245 -6.58 -5.70 -10.63
N SER A 246 -6.13 -6.00 -9.42
CA SER A 246 -6.81 -6.85 -8.42
C SER A 246 -8.00 -6.20 -7.67
N GLY A 247 -8.26 -4.91 -7.87
CA GLY A 247 -9.35 -4.23 -7.19
C GLY A 247 -10.73 -4.61 -7.76
N THR A 248 -11.75 -4.59 -6.89
CA THR A 248 -13.07 -5.19 -7.14
C THR A 248 -14.16 -4.20 -7.51
N ASP A 249 -13.87 -2.90 -7.38
CA ASP A 249 -14.74 -1.78 -7.68
C ASP A 249 -14.93 -1.59 -9.20
N VAL A 250 -16.13 -1.94 -9.68
CA VAL A 250 -16.53 -1.81 -11.09
C VAL A 250 -16.50 -0.35 -11.54
N SER A 251 -16.84 0.61 -10.67
CA SER A 251 -16.89 2.04 -11.03
C SER A 251 -15.53 2.62 -11.43
N ASN A 252 -14.43 2.01 -11.00
CA ASN A 252 -13.07 2.50 -11.24
C ASN A 252 -12.29 1.64 -12.25
N ILE A 253 -12.93 0.64 -12.86
CA ILE A 253 -12.24 -0.32 -13.73
C ILE A 253 -11.62 0.36 -14.95
N HIS A 254 -12.29 1.36 -15.52
CA HIS A 254 -11.81 2.12 -16.68
C HIS A 254 -10.50 2.85 -16.40
N ASN A 255 -10.36 3.47 -15.22
CA ASN A 255 -9.10 4.11 -14.82
C ASN A 255 -7.96 3.09 -14.71
N ARG A 256 -8.24 1.91 -14.13
CA ARG A 256 -7.24 0.83 -13.99
C ARG A 256 -6.83 0.22 -15.33
N ILE A 257 -7.75 0.11 -16.27
CA ILE A 257 -7.45 -0.33 -17.64
C ILE A 257 -6.58 0.71 -18.35
N GLY A 258 -6.88 1.99 -18.19
CA GLY A 258 -6.02 3.06 -18.70
C GLY A 258 -4.62 3.10 -18.06
N GLU A 259 -4.48 2.70 -16.79
CA GLU A 259 -3.18 2.49 -16.16
C GLU A 259 -2.43 1.30 -16.77
N ALA A 260 -3.12 0.16 -16.97
CA ALA A 260 -2.52 -1.01 -17.61
C ALA A 260 -2.08 -0.72 -19.05
N GLU A 261 -2.84 0.08 -19.80
CA GLU A 261 -2.47 0.51 -21.15
C GLU A 261 -1.14 1.26 -21.17
N LYS A 262 -0.88 2.13 -20.18
CA LYS A 262 0.39 2.86 -20.10
C LYS A 262 1.57 1.91 -19.87
N SER A 263 1.40 0.91 -19.01
CA SER A 263 2.39 -0.15 -18.77
C SER A 263 2.65 -0.94 -20.05
N HIS A 264 1.59 -1.35 -20.75
CA HIS A 264 1.67 -2.11 -21.98
C HIS A 264 2.30 -1.32 -23.14
N GLN A 265 2.02 -0.03 -23.30
CA GLN A 265 2.68 0.80 -24.32
C GLN A 265 4.20 0.82 -24.13
N LYS A 266 4.69 0.95 -22.89
CA LYS A 266 6.12 0.85 -22.60
C LYS A 266 6.65 -0.55 -22.84
N ALA A 267 5.89 -1.60 -22.48
CA ALA A 267 6.28 -2.98 -22.74
C ALA A 267 6.41 -3.25 -24.26
N ARG A 268 5.50 -2.74 -25.09
CA ARG A 268 5.60 -2.81 -26.56
C ARG A 268 6.86 -2.13 -27.08
N GLN A 269 7.19 -0.94 -26.56
CA GLN A 269 8.44 -0.25 -26.91
C GLN A 269 9.69 -1.03 -26.51
N ARG A 270 9.61 -1.83 -25.43
CA ARG A 270 10.66 -2.76 -24.99
C ARG A 270 10.67 -4.08 -25.79
N GLY A 271 9.77 -4.26 -26.76
CA GLY A 271 9.73 -5.44 -27.63
C GLY A 271 8.94 -6.63 -27.10
N PHE A 272 8.05 -6.45 -26.11
CA PHE A 272 7.13 -7.51 -25.69
C PHE A 272 6.11 -7.85 -26.79
N THR A 273 6.01 -9.13 -27.12
CA THR A 273 5.13 -9.61 -28.20
C THR A 273 3.68 -9.78 -27.80
N GLU A 274 3.42 -10.03 -26.52
CA GLU A 274 2.08 -10.18 -25.94
C GLU A 274 1.94 -9.32 -24.67
N CYS A 275 0.76 -8.76 -24.46
CA CYS A 275 0.41 -7.89 -23.33
C CYS A 275 -0.96 -8.31 -22.78
N TRP A 276 -1.01 -8.76 -21.52
CA TRP A 276 -2.21 -9.30 -20.90
C TRP A 276 -2.60 -8.51 -19.66
N THR A 277 -3.88 -8.17 -19.53
CA THR A 277 -4.42 -7.52 -18.33
C THR A 277 -5.26 -8.51 -17.54
N VAL A 278 -4.93 -8.76 -16.28
CA VAL A 278 -5.77 -9.55 -15.37
C VAL A 278 -6.59 -8.61 -14.48
N VAL A 279 -7.92 -8.73 -14.49
CA VAL A 279 -8.85 -7.87 -13.73
C VAL A 279 -9.66 -8.67 -12.72
N ASN A 280 -10.09 -8.04 -11.63
CA ASN A 280 -10.89 -8.71 -10.59
C ASN A 280 -12.29 -8.12 -10.42
N VAL A 281 -13.02 -7.94 -11.52
CA VAL A 281 -14.41 -7.46 -11.53
C VAL A 281 -15.35 -8.51 -12.10
N GLY A 282 -16.57 -8.61 -11.56
CA GLY A 282 -17.52 -9.66 -11.94
C GLY A 282 -18.03 -9.58 -13.38
N ARG A 283 -18.02 -8.38 -13.99
CA ARG A 283 -18.32 -8.17 -15.41
C ARG A 283 -17.46 -7.03 -15.94
N LEU A 284 -16.86 -7.25 -17.11
CA LEU A 284 -16.12 -6.24 -17.86
C LEU A 284 -16.78 -6.06 -19.23
N ASP A 285 -17.05 -4.81 -19.61
CA ASP A 285 -17.42 -4.49 -20.98
C ASP A 285 -16.18 -4.63 -21.88
N MET A 286 -16.11 -5.76 -22.59
CA MET A 286 -14.97 -6.11 -23.43
C MET A 286 -14.79 -5.17 -24.62
N VAL A 287 -15.85 -4.55 -25.14
CA VAL A 287 -15.76 -3.60 -26.24
C VAL A 287 -15.07 -2.34 -25.75
N LYS A 288 -15.54 -1.81 -24.62
CA LYS A 288 -14.97 -0.62 -24.02
C LYS A 288 -13.55 -0.84 -23.51
N ALA A 289 -13.28 -1.97 -22.85
CA ALA A 289 -11.94 -2.33 -22.38
C ALA A 289 -10.90 -2.37 -23.50
N ARG A 290 -11.25 -2.93 -24.66
CA ARG A 290 -10.38 -2.96 -25.85
C ARG A 290 -10.17 -1.58 -26.45
N SER A 291 -11.17 -0.70 -26.39
CA SER A 291 -11.01 0.68 -26.86
C SER A 291 -10.11 1.51 -25.94
N GLU A 292 -10.14 1.25 -24.63
CA GLU A 292 -9.35 1.97 -23.62
C GLU A 292 -7.93 1.43 -23.47
N SER A 293 -7.71 0.16 -23.78
CA SER A 293 -6.38 -0.45 -23.79
C SER A 293 -6.12 -1.25 -25.07
N PRO A 294 -5.85 -0.56 -26.20
CA PRO A 294 -5.58 -1.20 -27.48
C PRO A 294 -4.25 -1.99 -27.50
N SER A 295 -3.31 -1.72 -26.59
CA SER A 295 -2.05 -2.46 -26.50
C SER A 295 -2.22 -3.82 -25.81
N THR A 296 -3.32 -4.02 -25.08
CA THR A 296 -3.67 -5.30 -24.42
C THR A 296 -4.24 -6.30 -25.43
N ASP A 297 -3.55 -7.42 -25.61
CA ASP A 297 -4.02 -8.52 -26.45
C ASP A 297 -5.15 -9.30 -25.77
N ARG A 298 -5.07 -9.45 -24.44
CA ARG A 298 -5.98 -10.31 -23.67
C ARG A 298 -6.34 -9.74 -22.32
N PHE A 299 -7.61 -9.93 -21.98
CA PHE A 299 -8.11 -9.69 -20.63
C PHE A 299 -8.46 -11.01 -19.98
N TYR A 300 -8.07 -11.17 -18.72
CA TYR A 300 -8.39 -12.34 -17.92
C TYR A 300 -9.08 -11.92 -16.61
N SER A 301 -10.05 -12.70 -16.15
CA SER A 301 -10.64 -12.57 -14.82
C SER A 301 -9.81 -13.28 -13.76
N LEU A 302 -9.30 -12.54 -12.78
CA LEU A 302 -8.58 -13.10 -11.63
C LEU A 302 -9.45 -14.13 -10.89
N THR A 303 -10.75 -13.86 -10.79
CA THR A 303 -11.70 -14.80 -10.16
C THR A 303 -11.77 -16.10 -10.98
N ALA A 304 -11.87 -16.03 -12.31
CA ALA A 304 -11.92 -17.23 -13.14
C ALA A 304 -10.60 -18.03 -13.10
N LEU A 305 -9.45 -17.34 -13.18
CA LEU A 305 -8.15 -17.99 -13.09
C LEU A 305 -7.93 -18.65 -11.71
N SER A 306 -8.43 -18.04 -10.63
CA SER A 306 -8.27 -18.59 -9.29
C SER A 306 -8.97 -19.93 -9.08
N LEU A 307 -10.01 -20.24 -9.87
CA LEU A 307 -10.72 -21.53 -9.82
C LEU A 307 -9.92 -22.69 -10.41
N ARG A 308 -8.80 -22.44 -11.11
CA ARG A 308 -8.00 -23.46 -11.83
C ARG A 308 -8.81 -24.33 -12.79
N ALA A 309 -9.95 -23.81 -13.25
CA ALA A 309 -10.91 -24.53 -14.06
C ALA A 309 -11.68 -23.57 -14.97
N GLY A 310 -12.34 -24.12 -15.98
CA GLY A 310 -13.13 -23.36 -16.96
C GLY A 310 -12.31 -22.87 -18.17
N ASP A 311 -13.03 -22.33 -19.15
CA ASP A 311 -12.48 -22.01 -20.48
C ASP A 311 -11.41 -20.92 -20.44
N GLU A 312 -11.60 -19.92 -19.57
CA GLU A 312 -10.67 -18.80 -19.43
C GLU A 312 -9.33 -19.23 -18.83
N TYR A 313 -9.36 -20.09 -17.80
CA TYR A 313 -8.16 -20.71 -17.25
C TYR A 313 -7.49 -21.65 -18.28
N ALA A 314 -8.28 -22.42 -19.03
CA ALA A 314 -7.74 -23.31 -20.06
C ALA A 314 -7.06 -22.54 -21.21
N ASP A 315 -7.63 -21.40 -21.64
CA ASP A 315 -6.98 -20.50 -22.61
C ASP A 315 -5.70 -19.90 -22.02
N PHE A 316 -5.75 -19.36 -20.80
CA PHE A 316 -4.57 -18.81 -20.10
C PHE A 316 -3.45 -19.85 -20.02
N ARG A 317 -3.74 -21.05 -19.52
CA ARG A 317 -2.79 -22.17 -19.41
C ARG A 317 -2.18 -22.53 -20.76
N ARG A 318 -3.02 -22.72 -21.79
CA ARG A 318 -2.55 -23.08 -23.13
C ARG A 318 -1.61 -22.03 -23.71
N ARG A 319 -1.88 -20.74 -23.45
CA ARG A 319 -1.02 -19.64 -23.93
C ARG A 319 0.28 -19.56 -23.20
N VAL A 320 0.26 -19.66 -21.86
CA VAL A 320 1.49 -19.74 -21.07
C VAL A 320 2.37 -20.84 -21.65
N LEU A 321 1.86 -22.07 -21.75
CA LEU A 321 2.61 -23.21 -22.30
C LEU A 321 3.10 -22.97 -23.74
N SER A 322 2.24 -22.43 -24.61
CA SER A 322 2.59 -22.17 -26.01
C SER A 322 3.68 -21.10 -26.16
N LEU A 323 3.61 -20.03 -25.37
CA LEU A 323 4.53 -18.89 -25.48
C LEU A 323 5.85 -19.14 -24.76
N THR A 324 5.87 -20.03 -23.76
CA THR A 324 7.09 -20.53 -23.13
C THR A 324 7.68 -21.75 -23.84
N ALA A 325 7.05 -22.22 -24.94
CA ALA A 325 7.40 -23.44 -25.65
C ALA A 325 7.54 -24.67 -24.72
N ILE A 326 6.69 -24.77 -23.69
CA ILE A 326 6.67 -25.88 -22.74
C ILE A 326 5.63 -26.90 -23.23
N PRO A 327 6.00 -28.19 -23.39
CA PRO A 327 5.03 -29.21 -23.74
C PRO A 327 4.00 -29.37 -22.62
N ALA A 328 2.75 -29.65 -23.00
CA ALA A 328 1.74 -30.01 -22.01
C ALA A 328 2.21 -31.23 -21.22
N ARG A 329 1.95 -31.25 -19.90
CA ARG A 329 2.25 -32.41 -19.05
C ARG A 329 1.71 -33.69 -19.73
N PRO A 330 2.54 -34.73 -19.92
CA PRO A 330 2.07 -36.00 -20.45
C PRO A 330 0.91 -36.49 -19.58
N ALA A 331 -0.19 -36.94 -20.19
CA ALA A 331 -1.16 -37.74 -19.46
C ALA A 331 -0.39 -38.95 -18.91
N ASN A 332 -0.41 -39.17 -17.59
CA ASN A 332 0.17 -40.38 -17.03
C ASN A 332 -0.47 -41.58 -17.77
N PRO A 333 0.34 -42.55 -18.25
CA PRO A 333 -0.18 -43.74 -18.93
C PRO A 333 -1.10 -44.57 -18.04
#